data_AF-A0A5A8AIN3-F1
#
_entry.id   AF-A0A5A8AIN3-F1
#
_cell.length_a   1.000
_cell.length_b   1.000
_cell.length_c   1.000
_cell.angle_alpha   90.00
_cell.angle_beta   90.00
_cell.angle_gamma   90.00
#
_symmetry.space_group_name_H-M   'P 1'
#
loop_
_entity.id
_entity.type
_entity.pdbx_description
1 polymer ?
#
loop_
_entity_poly.entity_id
_entity_poly.type
_entity_poly.pdbx_seq_one_letter_code
_entity_poly.pdbx_strand_id
1 'polypeptide(L)'
;MGTIPEDFTAFLYWVKDTSEKCWADDSNADDWSYKARWQGLTQGQIDETEQKYQISFAPEHRAFLRILHTLDRKEKIEYTDGFEEEAEQITQENSFFINWLEDDEEIRQKLVWPFQEVLRDVLHEEHPFWKNSWGIRPDTKEEIVKVFTEIYKQSPPLIPIYSHRFMVSDPNLKHRPVLSIWGTDTIVYGWTFRTYILNEIGPQYLGTTEPIFDEEYQEFYPEFTAEARKIREDDYKYDASKTIPFWREIILSYNTGWSSFGMQSPPNPHLESLKKSMLNPAHGNDKED
;
A
#
# COMPACT_ATOMS: atom_id res chain seq x y z
N MET A 1 -6.16 -26.84 -1.79
CA MET A 1 -6.30 -25.72 -0.83
C MET A 1 -7.78 -25.55 -0.50
N GLY A 2 -8.12 -25.16 0.73
CA GLY A 2 -9.50 -24.80 1.09
C GLY A 2 -9.89 -23.46 0.46
N THR A 3 -11.18 -23.19 0.36
CA THR A 3 -11.73 -21.89 -0.09
C THR A 3 -11.36 -20.77 0.86
N ILE A 4 -11.16 -19.55 0.34
CA ILE A 4 -10.81 -18.34 1.10
C ILE A 4 -12.04 -17.94 1.95
N PRO A 5 -11.97 -17.96 3.30
CA PRO A 5 -13.14 -17.70 4.13
C PRO A 5 -13.74 -16.31 3.92
N GLU A 6 -15.08 -16.22 3.98
CA GLU A 6 -15.82 -14.94 3.89
C GLU A 6 -15.85 -14.18 5.23
N ASP A 7 -16.04 -14.88 6.35
CA ASP A 7 -15.95 -14.27 7.68
C ASP A 7 -14.52 -13.76 7.91
N PHE A 8 -14.40 -12.50 8.32
CA PHE A 8 -13.10 -11.85 8.40
C PHE A 8 -12.20 -12.47 9.48
N THR A 9 -12.76 -12.92 10.60
CA THR A 9 -11.94 -13.55 11.66
C THR A 9 -11.47 -14.93 11.23
N ALA A 10 -12.35 -15.73 10.62
CA ALA A 10 -11.98 -17.01 10.02
C ALA A 10 -10.93 -16.84 8.91
N PHE A 11 -11.05 -15.78 8.10
CA PHE A 11 -10.05 -15.42 7.09
C PHE A 11 -8.69 -15.13 7.72
N LEU A 12 -8.61 -14.37 8.81
CA LEU A 12 -7.33 -14.10 9.49
C LEU A 12 -6.67 -15.37 10.04
N TYR A 13 -7.44 -16.30 10.61
CA TYR A 13 -6.91 -17.60 11.03
C TYR A 13 -6.48 -18.46 9.82
N TRP A 14 -7.23 -18.42 8.72
CA TRP A 14 -6.81 -19.09 7.49
C TRP A 14 -5.49 -18.51 6.93
N VAL A 15 -5.31 -17.19 6.97
CA VAL A 15 -4.04 -16.53 6.62
C VAL A 15 -2.92 -17.04 7.52
N LYS A 16 -3.13 -17.04 8.85
CA LYS A 16 -2.18 -17.55 9.85
C LYS A 16 -1.74 -18.98 9.53
N ASP A 17 -2.70 -19.89 9.40
CA ASP A 17 -2.44 -21.31 9.22
C ASP A 17 -1.81 -21.60 7.85
N THR A 18 -2.24 -20.89 6.80
CA THR A 18 -1.73 -21.10 5.45
C THR A 18 -0.31 -20.58 5.31
N SER A 19 -0.01 -19.38 5.83
CA SER A 19 1.34 -18.82 5.75
C SER A 19 2.32 -19.58 6.64
N GLU A 20 1.94 -19.93 7.88
CA GLU A 20 2.81 -20.74 8.76
C GLU A 20 3.09 -22.14 8.19
N LYS A 21 2.11 -22.73 7.49
CA LYS A 21 2.33 -23.98 6.76
C LYS A 21 3.29 -23.79 5.58
N CYS A 22 3.17 -22.70 4.83
CA CYS A 22 4.09 -22.35 3.75
C CYS A 22 5.52 -22.20 4.29
N TRP A 23 5.70 -21.41 5.33
CA TRP A 23 6.99 -21.16 5.97
C TRP A 23 7.62 -22.39 6.61
N ALA A 24 6.82 -23.38 7.01
CA ALA A 24 7.33 -24.64 7.56
C ALA A 24 7.87 -25.60 6.49
N ASP A 25 7.67 -25.32 5.19
CA ASP A 25 8.22 -26.14 4.10
C ASP A 25 9.75 -26.00 4.04
N ASP A 26 10.45 -27.12 3.97
CA ASP A 26 11.91 -27.16 3.89
C ASP A 26 12.44 -26.57 2.58
N SER A 27 11.59 -26.44 1.54
CA SER A 27 11.97 -25.68 0.33
C SER A 27 12.24 -24.20 0.61
N ASN A 28 11.74 -23.67 1.75
CA ASN A 28 11.92 -22.28 2.16
C ASN A 28 13.09 -22.13 3.15
N ALA A 29 13.95 -23.13 3.35
CA ALA A 29 14.98 -23.11 4.40
C ALA A 29 15.95 -21.92 4.35
N ASP A 30 16.18 -21.35 3.16
CA ASP A 30 17.03 -20.18 2.94
C ASP A 30 16.25 -18.85 2.99
N ASP A 31 14.92 -18.90 3.10
CA ASP A 31 14.06 -17.72 3.24
C ASP A 31 14.02 -17.26 4.71
N TRP A 32 14.05 -15.94 4.93
CA TRP A 32 14.04 -15.37 6.28
C TRP A 32 12.78 -15.75 7.08
N SER A 33 11.68 -16.03 6.38
CA SER A 33 10.40 -16.44 6.94
C SER A 33 10.36 -17.92 7.35
N TYR A 34 11.41 -18.73 7.08
CA TYR A 34 11.43 -20.16 7.38
C TYR A 34 11.07 -20.47 8.84
N LYS A 35 9.99 -21.24 9.05
CA LYS A 35 9.41 -21.57 10.36
C LYS A 35 9.02 -20.36 11.21
N ALA A 36 8.83 -19.18 10.62
CA ALA A 36 8.30 -18.02 11.32
C ALA A 36 6.87 -18.30 11.83
N ARG A 37 6.49 -17.59 12.88
CA ARG A 37 5.15 -17.69 13.47
C ARG A 37 4.59 -16.32 13.76
N TRP A 38 3.27 -16.19 13.58
CA TRP A 38 2.58 -14.96 13.95
C TRP A 38 2.46 -14.82 15.46
N GLN A 39 2.75 -13.62 15.94
CA GLN A 39 2.52 -13.16 17.29
C GLN A 39 1.38 -12.13 17.25
N GLY A 40 0.32 -12.41 18.03
CA GLY A 40 -0.83 -11.53 18.17
C GLY A 40 -0.75 -10.72 19.46
N LEU A 41 -1.40 -9.55 19.45
CA LEU A 41 -1.55 -8.71 20.64
C LEU A 41 -2.75 -9.14 21.48
N THR A 42 -2.59 -9.00 22.80
CA THR A 42 -3.72 -9.03 23.73
C THR A 42 -4.58 -7.77 23.58
N GLN A 43 -5.83 -7.85 24.03
CA GLN A 43 -6.73 -6.69 24.08
C GLN A 43 -6.12 -5.53 24.88
N GLY A 44 -5.47 -5.82 26.01
CA GLY A 44 -4.82 -4.80 26.85
C GLY A 44 -3.67 -4.10 26.12
N GLN A 45 -2.82 -4.84 25.41
CA GLN A 45 -1.73 -4.25 24.60
C GLN A 45 -2.25 -3.35 23.48
N ILE A 46 -3.35 -3.74 22.83
CA ILE A 46 -3.99 -2.88 21.82
C ILE A 46 -4.50 -1.59 22.46
N ASP A 47 -5.19 -1.68 23.61
CA ASP A 47 -5.73 -0.51 24.31
C ASP A 47 -4.61 0.43 24.81
N GLU A 48 -3.51 -0.12 25.32
CA GLU A 48 -2.31 0.63 25.72
C GLU A 48 -1.65 1.32 24.51
N THR A 49 -1.62 0.66 23.35
CA THR A 49 -1.08 1.21 22.10
C THR A 49 -1.91 2.41 21.62
N GLU A 50 -3.24 2.27 21.61
CA GLU A 50 -4.15 3.38 21.26
C GLU A 50 -3.95 4.59 22.17
N GLN A 51 -3.79 4.37 23.49
CA GLN A 51 -3.52 5.43 24.45
C GLN A 51 -2.14 6.07 24.22
N LYS A 52 -1.09 5.26 24.05
CA LYS A 52 0.30 5.73 23.87
C LYS A 52 0.45 6.65 22.66
N TYR A 53 -0.17 6.28 21.54
CA TYR A 53 -0.05 7.02 20.28
C TYR A 53 -1.22 7.95 19.98
N GLN A 54 -2.24 8.00 20.86
CA GLN A 54 -3.46 8.80 20.69
C GLN A 54 -4.19 8.49 19.37
N ILE A 55 -4.28 7.20 19.04
CA ILE A 55 -4.94 6.70 17.85
C ILE A 55 -6.14 5.82 18.20
N SER A 56 -6.92 5.44 17.20
CA SER A 56 -7.99 4.46 17.36
C SER A 56 -7.97 3.49 16.19
N PHE A 57 -7.84 2.20 16.49
CA PHE A 57 -7.87 1.14 15.50
C PHE A 57 -9.31 0.82 15.11
N ALA A 58 -9.57 0.68 13.81
CA ALA A 58 -10.82 0.13 13.32
C ALA A 58 -11.05 -1.31 13.82
N PRO A 59 -12.30 -1.78 13.94
CA PRO A 59 -12.61 -3.15 14.38
C PRO A 59 -11.85 -4.25 13.63
N GLU A 60 -11.72 -4.12 12.31
CA GLU A 60 -10.97 -5.06 11.47
C GLU A 60 -9.47 -5.01 11.78
N HIS A 61 -8.92 -3.83 12.02
CA HIS A 61 -7.53 -3.66 12.42
C HIS A 61 -7.27 -4.31 13.78
N ARG A 62 -8.16 -4.11 14.76
CA ARG A 62 -8.03 -4.77 16.06
C ARG A 62 -8.08 -6.30 15.93
N ALA A 63 -8.93 -6.82 15.04
CA ALA A 63 -8.97 -8.26 14.76
C ALA A 63 -7.67 -8.77 14.14
N PHE A 64 -7.14 -8.03 13.16
CA PHE A 64 -5.84 -8.29 12.56
C PHE A 64 -4.72 -8.32 13.62
N LEU A 65 -4.60 -7.29 14.46
CA LEU A 65 -3.56 -7.22 15.49
C LEU A 65 -3.64 -8.37 16.51
N ARG A 66 -4.84 -8.87 16.84
CA ARG A 66 -4.98 -10.02 17.75
C ARG A 66 -4.44 -11.32 17.18
N ILE A 67 -4.28 -11.45 15.86
CA ILE A 67 -3.97 -12.73 15.20
C ILE A 67 -2.64 -12.66 14.44
N LEU A 68 -2.39 -11.56 13.71
CA LEU A 68 -1.32 -11.41 12.72
C LEU A 68 -0.49 -10.13 12.95
N HIS A 69 -0.36 -9.65 14.19
CA HIS A 69 0.30 -8.36 14.47
C HIS A 69 1.73 -8.29 13.94
N THR A 70 2.57 -9.27 14.26
CA THR A 70 3.94 -9.35 13.74
C THR A 70 4.44 -10.79 13.74
N LEU A 71 5.64 -11.03 13.24
CA LEU A 71 6.30 -12.33 13.30
C LEU A 71 7.21 -12.44 14.51
N ASP A 72 7.53 -13.68 14.90
CA ASP A 72 8.46 -14.01 15.98
C ASP A 72 9.93 -13.66 15.70
N ARG A 73 10.20 -12.94 14.61
CA ARG A 73 11.51 -12.49 14.14
C ARG A 73 11.37 -11.30 13.20
N LYS A 74 12.48 -10.63 12.97
CA LYS A 74 12.63 -9.58 11.94
C LYS A 74 13.39 -10.12 10.74
N GLU A 75 13.05 -9.63 9.55
CA GLU A 75 13.83 -9.85 8.34
C GLU A 75 15.14 -9.05 8.46
N LYS A 76 16.26 -9.66 8.10
CA LYS A 76 17.56 -8.97 8.03
C LYS A 76 17.86 -8.64 6.60
N ILE A 77 17.93 -7.35 6.29
CA ILE A 77 18.28 -6.83 4.97
C ILE A 77 19.67 -6.23 5.06
N GLU A 78 20.57 -6.68 4.19
CA GLU A 78 21.92 -6.16 4.08
C GLU A 78 22.05 -5.37 2.78
N TYR A 79 22.49 -4.11 2.87
CA TYR A 79 22.72 -3.24 1.72
C TYR A 79 23.93 -2.33 1.99
N THR A 80 24.48 -1.72 0.93
CA THR A 80 25.60 -0.78 1.05
C THR A 80 25.10 0.66 0.98
N ASP A 81 25.71 1.56 1.76
CA ASP A 81 25.46 3.01 1.66
C ASP A 81 26.17 3.61 0.44
N GLY A 82 25.74 3.21 -0.76
CA GLY A 82 26.32 3.62 -2.03
C GLY A 82 26.90 2.47 -2.86
N PHE A 83 27.42 2.83 -4.02
CA PHE A 83 27.98 1.89 -5.01
C PHE A 83 29.52 1.86 -5.00
N GLU A 84 30.16 2.52 -4.03
CA GLU A 84 31.62 2.59 -3.89
C GLU A 84 32.17 1.30 -3.28
N GLU A 85 33.39 0.89 -3.65
CA GLU A 85 33.99 -0.36 -3.16
C GLU A 85 34.22 -0.36 -1.64
N GLU A 86 34.36 0.82 -1.04
CA GLU A 86 34.49 1.03 0.40
C GLU A 86 33.17 1.42 1.11
N ALA A 87 32.02 1.31 0.43
CA ALA A 87 30.73 1.66 1.03
C ALA A 87 30.44 0.80 2.28
N GLU A 88 29.96 1.46 3.34
CA GLU A 88 29.61 0.79 4.58
C GLU A 88 28.47 -0.21 4.34
N GLN A 89 28.65 -1.46 4.81
CA GLN A 89 27.58 -2.44 4.84
C GLN A 89 26.64 -2.12 6.00
N ILE A 90 25.40 -1.79 5.67
CA ILE A 90 24.32 -1.55 6.62
C ILE A 90 23.48 -2.82 6.70
N THR A 91 23.30 -3.32 7.92
CA THR A 91 22.31 -4.35 8.22
C THR A 91 21.11 -3.69 8.89
N GLN A 92 19.94 -3.82 8.27
CA GLN A 92 18.67 -3.35 8.80
C GLN A 92 17.79 -4.54 9.19
N GLU A 93 17.17 -4.46 10.37
CA GLU A 93 16.19 -5.45 10.81
C GLU A 93 14.78 -4.87 10.71
N ASN A 94 13.95 -5.46 9.85
CA ASN A 94 12.60 -4.97 9.57
C ASN A 94 11.54 -5.96 10.06
N SER A 95 10.54 -5.44 10.75
CA SER A 95 9.34 -6.21 11.07
C SER A 95 8.50 -6.39 9.80
N PHE A 96 7.92 -7.59 9.60
CA PHE A 96 7.07 -7.84 8.43
C PHE A 96 5.82 -6.96 8.41
N PHE A 97 5.23 -6.77 9.59
CA PHE A 97 4.26 -5.71 9.87
C PHE A 97 4.75 -4.91 11.06
N ILE A 98 4.35 -3.65 11.15
CA ILE A 98 4.78 -2.74 12.21
C ILE A 98 4.60 -3.39 13.58
N ASN A 99 5.71 -3.59 14.30
CA ASN A 99 5.65 -4.09 15.65
C ASN A 99 5.31 -2.94 16.61
N TRP A 100 4.00 -2.72 16.80
CA TRP A 100 3.43 -1.79 17.79
C TRP A 100 4.01 -1.83 19.23
N LEU A 101 4.72 -2.89 19.62
CA LEU A 101 5.36 -2.98 20.94
C LEU A 101 6.82 -2.50 20.93
N GLU A 102 7.53 -2.65 19.82
CA GLU A 102 8.99 -2.48 19.75
C GLU A 102 9.44 -1.35 18.81
N ASP A 103 8.68 -1.05 17.76
CA ASP A 103 9.10 -0.16 16.67
C ASP A 103 8.69 1.32 16.93
N ASP A 104 8.95 1.86 18.14
CA ASP A 104 8.44 3.18 18.57
C ASP A 104 8.79 4.33 17.62
N GLU A 105 10.04 4.37 17.15
CA GLU A 105 10.51 5.42 16.24
C GLU A 105 9.85 5.30 14.86
N GLU A 106 9.79 4.09 14.30
CA GLU A 106 9.11 3.85 13.02
C GLU A 106 7.62 4.21 13.12
N ILE A 107 6.95 3.83 14.20
CA ILE A 107 5.53 4.17 14.42
C ILE A 107 5.32 5.68 14.40
N ARG A 108 6.14 6.45 15.13
CA ARG A 108 6.03 7.91 15.15
C ARG A 108 6.27 8.52 13.78
N GLN A 109 7.29 8.05 13.08
CA GLN A 109 7.60 8.49 11.71
C GLN A 109 6.45 8.18 10.76
N LYS A 110 5.90 6.96 10.80
CA LYS A 110 4.80 6.54 9.94
C LYS A 110 3.49 7.28 10.26
N LEU A 111 3.21 7.62 11.50
CA LEU A 111 2.02 8.41 11.85
C LEU A 111 2.02 9.81 11.22
N VAL A 112 3.19 10.41 10.99
CA VAL A 112 3.31 11.71 10.31
C VAL A 112 3.62 11.63 8.81
N TRP A 113 4.03 10.45 8.34
CA TRP A 113 4.44 10.19 6.96
C TRP A 113 3.44 10.69 5.90
N PRO A 114 2.13 10.37 5.96
CA PRO A 114 1.21 10.80 4.91
C PRO A 114 1.10 12.32 4.76
N PHE A 115 1.24 13.07 5.87
CA PHE A 115 1.28 14.52 5.82
C PHE A 115 2.58 15.02 5.20
N GLN A 116 3.72 14.50 5.66
CA GLN A 116 5.05 14.94 5.23
C GLN A 116 5.28 14.68 3.73
N GLU A 117 4.88 13.51 3.25
CA GLU A 117 5.06 13.13 1.85
C GLU A 117 4.20 14.00 0.91
N VAL A 118 2.93 14.24 1.24
CA VAL A 118 2.08 15.12 0.41
C VAL A 118 2.57 16.57 0.51
N LEU A 119 3.00 17.02 1.70
CA LEU A 119 3.55 18.36 1.87
C LEU A 119 4.82 18.56 1.01
N ARG A 120 5.68 17.54 0.88
CA ARG A 120 6.84 17.58 -0.01
C ARG A 120 6.42 17.88 -1.45
N ASP A 121 5.40 17.19 -1.95
CA ASP A 121 4.92 17.35 -3.33
C ASP A 121 4.20 18.70 -3.53
N VAL A 122 3.50 19.19 -2.51
CA VAL A 122 2.90 20.53 -2.46
C VAL A 122 3.95 21.65 -2.54
N LEU A 123 5.10 21.41 -1.90
CA LEU A 123 6.22 22.35 -1.82
C LEU A 123 7.21 22.21 -2.98
N HIS A 124 7.02 21.25 -3.89
CA HIS A 124 7.89 21.05 -5.02
C HIS A 124 8.01 22.33 -5.87
N GLU A 125 9.22 22.71 -6.25
CA GLU A 125 9.48 24.00 -6.92
C GLU A 125 9.07 23.98 -8.40
N GLU A 126 9.42 22.93 -9.13
CA GLU A 126 9.14 22.84 -10.58
C GLU A 126 7.67 22.46 -10.88
N HIS A 127 7.13 21.49 -10.16
CA HIS A 127 5.80 20.93 -10.37
C HIS A 127 5.02 20.81 -9.05
N PRO A 128 4.68 21.92 -8.38
CA PRO A 128 3.94 21.89 -7.12
C PRO A 128 2.58 21.24 -7.32
N PHE A 129 2.26 20.25 -6.47
CA PHE A 129 0.93 19.69 -6.44
C PHE A 129 -0.01 20.65 -5.68
N TRP A 130 -0.98 21.24 -6.39
CA TRP A 130 -2.02 22.07 -5.77
C TRP A 130 -3.36 21.90 -6.49
N LYS A 131 -4.39 21.48 -5.76
CA LYS A 131 -5.73 21.30 -6.34
C LYS A 131 -6.52 22.60 -6.36
N ASN A 132 -7.36 22.76 -7.38
CA ASN A 132 -8.26 23.92 -7.46
C ASN A 132 -9.23 24.01 -6.27
N SER A 133 -9.63 22.86 -5.71
CA SER A 133 -10.48 22.77 -4.52
C SER A 133 -9.82 23.33 -3.26
N TRP A 134 -8.49 23.44 -3.24
CA TRP A 134 -7.69 23.98 -2.14
C TRP A 134 -7.57 25.51 -2.19
N GLY A 135 -8.18 26.14 -3.19
CA GLY A 135 -8.14 27.59 -3.41
C GLY A 135 -6.90 28.03 -4.18
N ILE A 136 -6.59 29.32 -4.12
CA ILE A 136 -5.41 29.89 -4.76
C ILE A 136 -4.18 29.51 -3.94
N ARG A 137 -3.17 28.92 -4.59
CA ARG A 137 -1.90 28.59 -3.94
C ARG A 137 -1.20 29.87 -3.48
N PRO A 138 -0.79 29.99 -2.21
CA PRO A 138 -0.01 31.14 -1.75
C PRO A 138 1.37 31.22 -2.41
N ASP A 139 1.99 32.40 -2.34
CA ASP A 139 3.30 32.66 -2.96
C ASP A 139 4.48 32.22 -2.08
N THR A 140 4.33 32.25 -0.75
CA THR A 140 5.41 31.93 0.19
C THR A 140 5.28 30.53 0.77
N LYS A 141 6.43 29.88 0.99
CA LYS A 141 6.52 28.53 1.56
C LYS A 141 5.79 28.45 2.91
N GLU A 142 5.96 29.45 3.76
CA GLU A 142 5.37 29.50 5.10
C GLU A 142 3.83 29.54 5.03
N GLU A 143 3.26 30.33 4.12
CA GLU A 143 1.81 30.41 3.98
C GLU A 143 1.25 29.15 3.29
N ILE A 144 1.98 28.56 2.35
CA ILE A 144 1.60 27.26 1.74
C ILE A 144 1.50 26.18 2.82
N VAL A 145 2.53 26.04 3.67
CA VAL A 145 2.52 25.07 4.78
C VAL A 145 1.34 25.30 5.69
N LYS A 146 1.07 26.56 6.07
CA LYS A 146 -0.05 26.91 6.95
C LYS A 146 -1.40 26.56 6.31
N VAL A 147 -1.64 26.95 5.07
CA VAL A 147 -2.90 26.66 4.37
C VAL A 147 -3.07 25.17 4.15
N PHE A 148 -2.02 24.47 3.71
CA PHE A 148 -2.07 23.02 3.51
C PHE A 148 -2.31 22.26 4.81
N THR A 149 -1.73 22.69 5.93
CA THR A 149 -1.97 22.09 7.25
C THR A 149 -3.46 22.16 7.62
N GLU A 150 -4.13 23.28 7.34
CA GLU A 150 -5.58 23.42 7.57
C GLU A 150 -6.41 22.53 6.62
N ILE A 151 -6.01 22.41 5.35
CA ILE A 151 -6.66 21.51 4.39
C ILE A 151 -6.52 20.05 4.84
N TYR A 152 -5.32 19.66 5.27
CA TYR A 152 -5.00 18.29 5.66
C TYR A 152 -5.80 17.81 6.87
N LYS A 153 -6.34 18.70 7.72
CA LYS A 153 -7.27 18.34 8.80
C LYS A 153 -8.54 17.64 8.31
N GLN A 154 -8.86 17.72 7.01
CA GLN A 154 -9.95 16.97 6.38
C GLN A 154 -9.58 15.52 6.05
N SER A 155 -8.30 15.14 6.15
CA SER A 155 -7.86 13.76 6.01
C SER A 155 -8.45 12.93 7.14
N PRO A 156 -9.04 11.75 6.83
CA PRO A 156 -9.39 10.80 7.89
C PRO A 156 -8.11 10.33 8.59
N PRO A 157 -8.22 9.84 9.85
CA PRO A 157 -7.10 9.20 10.52
C PRO A 157 -6.53 8.04 9.70
N LEU A 158 -5.21 7.99 9.59
CA LEU A 158 -4.47 6.96 8.86
C LEU A 158 -3.58 6.21 9.83
N ILE A 159 -3.74 4.89 9.86
CA ILE A 159 -2.99 4.01 10.76
C ILE A 159 -2.05 3.16 9.91
N PRO A 160 -0.74 3.21 10.15
CA PRO A 160 0.22 2.46 9.36
C PRO A 160 0.10 0.95 9.63
N ILE A 161 0.38 0.14 8.61
CA ILE A 161 0.34 -1.32 8.70
C ILE A 161 1.70 -1.91 8.31
N TYR A 162 2.17 -1.52 7.12
CA TYR A 162 3.38 -2.04 6.49
C TYR A 162 3.95 -1.00 5.52
N SER A 163 5.26 -0.78 5.49
CA SER A 163 5.91 0.05 4.47
C SER A 163 5.20 1.41 4.28
N HIS A 164 4.58 1.65 3.13
CA HIS A 164 3.79 2.85 2.81
C HIS A 164 2.28 2.56 2.74
N ARG A 165 1.80 1.57 3.50
CA ARG A 165 0.41 1.13 3.59
C ARG A 165 -0.26 1.66 4.85
N PHE A 166 -1.40 2.32 4.67
CA PHE A 166 -2.13 2.97 5.74
C PHE A 166 -3.62 2.64 5.68
N MET A 167 -4.17 2.13 6.78
CA MET A 167 -5.61 1.95 6.91
C MET A 167 -6.29 3.29 7.21
N VAL A 168 -7.33 3.61 6.46
CA VAL A 168 -8.27 4.68 6.82
C VAL A 168 -9.08 4.22 8.05
N SER A 169 -8.91 4.88 9.18
CA SER A 169 -9.48 4.48 10.48
C SER A 169 -10.53 5.47 11.01
N ASP A 170 -11.35 6.03 10.11
CA ASP A 170 -12.49 6.86 10.50
C ASP A 170 -13.73 5.98 10.76
N PRO A 171 -14.30 5.98 11.97
CA PRO A 171 -15.49 5.20 12.29
C PRO A 171 -16.76 5.69 11.57
N ASN A 172 -16.76 6.92 11.05
CA ASN A 172 -17.91 7.50 10.35
C ASN A 172 -17.96 7.10 8.87
N LEU A 173 -16.88 6.53 8.33
CA LEU A 173 -16.85 6.08 6.95
C LEU A 173 -17.43 4.67 6.82
N LYS A 174 -18.29 4.50 5.81
CA LYS A 174 -18.84 3.20 5.42
C LYS A 174 -17.74 2.23 4.99
N HIS A 175 -16.72 2.75 4.30
CA HIS A 175 -15.60 1.98 3.77
C HIS A 175 -14.31 2.49 4.38
N ARG A 176 -13.44 1.57 4.80
CA ARG A 176 -12.14 1.85 5.43
C ARG A 176 -11.01 1.20 4.63
N PRO A 177 -10.68 1.75 3.45
CA PRO A 177 -9.67 1.16 2.58
C PRO A 177 -8.27 1.25 3.19
N VAL A 178 -7.38 0.40 2.69
CA VAL A 178 -5.94 0.55 2.85
C VAL A 178 -5.40 1.31 1.66
N LEU A 179 -4.70 2.41 1.93
CA LEU A 179 -4.04 3.26 0.95
C LEU A 179 -2.57 2.90 0.86
N SER A 180 -2.03 2.97 -0.34
CA SER A 180 -0.58 3.01 -0.58
C SER A 180 -0.20 4.47 -0.80
N ILE A 181 0.52 5.09 0.13
CA ILE A 181 0.78 6.54 0.14
C ILE A 181 2.26 6.82 -0.09
N TRP A 182 2.58 7.27 -1.29
CA TRP A 182 3.89 7.81 -1.65
C TRP A 182 3.74 9.25 -2.16
N GLY A 183 3.48 10.15 -1.22
CA GLY A 183 3.10 11.53 -1.54
C GLY A 183 1.76 11.58 -2.25
N THR A 184 1.66 12.35 -3.32
CA THR A 184 0.44 12.47 -4.13
C THR A 184 0.24 11.30 -5.08
N ASP A 185 1.29 10.50 -5.36
CA ASP A 185 1.15 9.19 -6.00
C ASP A 185 0.59 8.18 -4.98
N THR A 186 -0.71 8.27 -4.79
CA THR A 186 -1.46 7.45 -3.84
C THR A 186 -2.52 6.64 -4.58
N ILE A 187 -2.68 5.38 -4.18
CA ILE A 187 -3.73 4.47 -4.70
C ILE A 187 -4.48 3.79 -3.57
N VAL A 188 -5.66 3.22 -3.88
CA VAL A 188 -6.31 2.25 -2.99
C VAL A 188 -5.66 0.90 -3.22
N TYR A 189 -4.92 0.42 -2.21
CA TYR A 189 -4.26 -0.88 -2.25
C TYR A 189 -5.19 -2.01 -1.82
N GLY A 190 -6.29 -1.71 -1.12
CA GLY A 190 -7.40 -2.63 -0.91
C GLY A 190 -8.61 -1.90 -0.34
N TRP A 191 -9.81 -2.13 -0.89
CA TRP A 191 -11.04 -1.51 -0.36
C TRP A 191 -11.48 -2.07 0.98
N THR A 192 -11.08 -3.31 1.27
CA THR A 192 -11.26 -3.97 2.55
C THR A 192 -9.91 -4.47 3.06
N PHE A 193 -9.80 -4.68 4.38
CA PHE A 193 -8.61 -5.29 4.98
C PHE A 193 -8.35 -6.70 4.40
N ARG A 194 -9.42 -7.44 4.06
CA ARG A 194 -9.32 -8.76 3.41
C ARG A 194 -8.62 -8.67 2.06
N THR A 195 -9.04 -7.76 1.19
CA THR A 195 -8.40 -7.56 -0.12
C THR A 195 -6.99 -7.00 0.00
N TYR A 196 -6.74 -6.12 0.98
CA TYR A 196 -5.38 -5.69 1.30
C TYR A 196 -4.46 -6.88 1.62
N ILE A 197 -4.86 -7.77 2.54
CA ILE A 197 -4.04 -8.93 2.92
C ILE A 197 -3.82 -9.87 1.74
N LEU A 198 -4.84 -10.08 0.90
CA LEU A 198 -4.70 -10.87 -0.32
C LEU A 198 -3.73 -10.25 -1.33
N ASN A 199 -3.63 -8.92 -1.40
CA ASN A 199 -2.68 -8.23 -2.27
C ASN A 199 -1.26 -8.26 -1.69
N GLU A 200 -1.12 -8.09 -0.38
CA GLU A 200 0.18 -7.95 0.28
C GLU A 200 0.86 -9.30 0.55
N ILE A 201 0.14 -10.27 1.12
CA ILE A 201 0.67 -11.57 1.56
C ILE A 201 0.33 -12.68 0.57
N GLY A 202 -0.79 -12.53 -0.15
CA GLY A 202 -1.36 -13.56 -1.00
C GLY A 202 -0.40 -14.17 -2.02
N PRO A 203 0.27 -13.36 -2.86
CA PRO A 203 1.11 -13.86 -3.94
C PRO A 203 2.27 -14.76 -3.47
N GLN A 204 2.80 -14.51 -2.28
CA GLN A 204 3.98 -15.22 -1.79
C GLN A 204 3.63 -16.40 -0.90
N TYR A 205 2.64 -16.26 0.00
CA TYR A 205 2.50 -17.22 1.11
C TYR A 205 1.13 -17.90 1.23
N LEU A 206 0.12 -17.45 0.47
CA LEU A 206 -1.25 -17.97 0.61
C LEU A 206 -1.70 -18.88 -0.53
N GLY A 207 -0.85 -19.07 -1.56
CA GLY A 207 -1.22 -19.85 -2.74
C GLY A 207 -2.40 -19.25 -3.50
N THR A 208 -2.57 -17.93 -3.42
CA THR A 208 -3.67 -17.20 -4.08
C THR A 208 -3.27 -16.70 -5.46
N THR A 209 -2.11 -17.10 -5.96
CA THR A 209 -1.64 -16.84 -7.32
C THR A 209 -1.18 -18.11 -8.01
N GLU A 210 -1.28 -18.12 -9.32
CA GLU A 210 -0.78 -19.17 -10.21
C GLU A 210 0.08 -18.53 -11.31
N PRO A 211 1.16 -19.20 -11.77
CA PRO A 211 1.99 -18.68 -12.83
C PRO A 211 1.24 -18.74 -14.15
N ILE A 212 1.09 -17.60 -14.83
CA ILE A 212 0.55 -17.50 -16.17
C ILE A 212 1.69 -17.09 -17.11
N PHE A 213 1.81 -17.80 -18.23
CA PHE A 213 2.81 -17.48 -19.25
C PHE A 213 2.32 -16.33 -20.12
N ASP A 214 3.10 -15.27 -20.19
CA ASP A 214 2.87 -14.15 -21.09
C ASP A 214 3.63 -14.38 -22.40
N GLU A 215 2.91 -14.48 -23.51
CA GLU A 215 3.50 -14.75 -24.83
C GLU A 215 4.26 -13.55 -25.39
N GLU A 216 3.91 -12.32 -25.01
CA GLU A 216 4.58 -11.10 -25.50
C GLU A 216 5.97 -10.96 -24.88
N TYR A 217 6.07 -11.20 -23.56
CA TYR A 217 7.30 -11.07 -22.81
C TYR A 217 8.08 -12.38 -22.65
N GLN A 218 7.51 -13.53 -23.05
CA GLN A 218 8.12 -14.86 -22.92
C GLN A 218 8.50 -15.23 -21.48
N GLU A 219 7.69 -14.79 -20.51
CA GLU A 219 7.96 -14.91 -19.09
C GLU A 219 6.70 -15.34 -18.31
N PHE A 220 6.89 -15.93 -17.13
CA PHE A 220 5.78 -16.27 -16.24
C PHE A 220 5.51 -15.11 -15.27
N TYR A 221 4.25 -14.70 -15.19
CA TYR A 221 3.77 -13.70 -14.24
C TYR A 221 2.83 -14.33 -13.23
N PRO A 222 2.92 -13.95 -11.95
CA PRO A 222 1.96 -14.39 -10.96
C PRO A 222 0.60 -13.72 -11.22
N GLU A 223 -0.44 -14.53 -11.38
CA GLU A 223 -1.80 -14.08 -11.60
C GLU A 223 -2.71 -14.64 -10.52
N PHE A 224 -3.70 -13.87 -10.06
CA PHE A 224 -4.57 -14.32 -8.98
C PHE A 224 -5.33 -15.59 -9.37
N THR A 225 -5.51 -16.53 -8.45
CA THR A 225 -6.44 -17.65 -8.67
C THR A 225 -7.85 -17.12 -8.94
N ALA A 226 -8.69 -17.89 -9.61
CA ALA A 226 -10.05 -17.46 -9.94
C ALA A 226 -10.86 -16.95 -8.72
N GLU A 227 -10.68 -17.59 -7.56
CA GLU A 227 -11.33 -17.19 -6.31
C GLU A 227 -10.79 -15.84 -5.78
N ALA A 228 -9.46 -15.69 -5.69
CA ALA A 228 -8.84 -14.44 -5.23
C ALA A 228 -9.09 -13.27 -6.18
N ARG A 229 -9.05 -13.53 -7.50
CA ARG A 229 -9.37 -12.57 -8.56
C ARG A 229 -10.80 -12.05 -8.40
N LYS A 230 -11.77 -12.96 -8.21
CA LYS A 230 -13.17 -12.57 -8.01
C LYS A 230 -13.36 -11.68 -6.79
N ILE A 231 -12.74 -12.01 -5.65
CA ILE A 231 -12.81 -11.20 -4.42
C ILE A 231 -12.28 -9.78 -4.70
N ARG A 232 -11.11 -9.68 -5.32
CA ARG A 232 -10.49 -8.40 -5.67
C ARG A 232 -11.35 -7.60 -6.65
N GLU A 233 -11.83 -8.22 -7.72
CA GLU A 233 -12.69 -7.53 -8.70
C GLU A 233 -13.99 -7.03 -8.08
N ASP A 234 -14.65 -7.84 -7.25
CA ASP A 234 -15.86 -7.44 -6.53
C ASP A 234 -15.59 -6.23 -5.62
N ASP A 235 -14.46 -6.23 -4.90
CA ASP A 235 -14.05 -5.13 -4.03
C ASP A 235 -13.62 -3.86 -4.78
N TYR A 236 -13.19 -3.95 -6.04
CA TYR A 236 -12.79 -2.79 -6.84
C TYR A 236 -13.89 -2.27 -7.77
N LYS A 237 -15.04 -2.96 -7.87
CA LYS A 237 -16.20 -2.45 -8.61
C LYS A 237 -16.58 -1.04 -8.18
N TYR A 238 -16.96 -0.23 -9.16
CA TYR A 238 -17.46 1.11 -8.93
C TYR A 238 -18.67 1.10 -7.99
N ASP A 239 -18.61 1.93 -6.96
CA ASP A 239 -19.70 2.18 -6.02
C ASP A 239 -19.62 3.66 -5.63
N ALA A 240 -20.69 4.43 -5.86
CA ALA A 240 -20.70 5.86 -5.57
C ALA A 240 -20.51 6.18 -4.06
N SER A 241 -20.75 5.20 -3.17
CA SER A 241 -20.52 5.33 -1.73
C SER A 241 -19.04 5.15 -1.33
N LYS A 242 -18.18 4.68 -2.24
CA LYS A 242 -16.73 4.59 -2.03
C LYS A 242 -16.11 5.98 -2.10
N THR A 243 -16.07 6.63 -0.95
CA THR A 243 -15.47 7.93 -0.76
C THR A 243 -14.36 7.86 0.28
N ILE A 244 -13.31 8.65 0.06
CA ILE A 244 -12.18 8.79 0.96
C ILE A 244 -11.93 10.29 1.07
N PRO A 245 -12.44 10.97 2.13
CA PRO A 245 -12.26 12.40 2.29
C PRO A 245 -10.79 12.80 2.15
N PHE A 246 -10.53 13.97 1.55
CA PHE A 246 -9.20 14.46 1.16
C PHE A 246 -8.47 13.60 0.10
N TRP A 247 -8.32 12.29 0.32
CA TRP A 247 -7.53 11.39 -0.53
C TRP A 247 -8.15 11.09 -1.89
N ARG A 248 -9.48 11.05 -2.01
CA ARG A 248 -10.14 10.73 -3.28
C ARG A 248 -9.72 11.67 -4.41
N GLU A 249 -9.63 12.96 -4.13
CA GLU A 249 -9.23 13.95 -5.13
C GLU A 249 -7.74 13.80 -5.50
N ILE A 250 -6.88 13.49 -4.53
CA ILE A 250 -5.46 13.22 -4.76
C ILE A 250 -5.30 11.99 -5.67
N ILE A 251 -5.91 10.86 -5.30
CA ILE A 251 -5.83 9.60 -6.06
C ILE A 251 -6.31 9.81 -7.50
N LEU A 252 -7.45 10.47 -7.71
CA LEU A 252 -8.02 10.71 -9.04
C LEU A 252 -7.24 11.73 -9.88
N SER A 253 -6.22 12.38 -9.33
CA SER A 253 -5.33 13.27 -10.09
C SER A 253 -4.35 12.50 -10.97
N TYR A 254 -4.14 11.21 -10.72
CA TYR A 254 -3.27 10.33 -11.49
C TYR A 254 -4.06 9.30 -12.27
N ASN A 255 -3.63 8.97 -13.48
CA ASN A 255 -4.29 7.97 -14.33
C ASN A 255 -4.41 6.61 -13.63
N THR A 256 -3.36 6.21 -12.91
CA THR A 256 -3.30 4.97 -12.12
C THR A 256 -4.32 4.93 -10.98
N GLY A 257 -4.78 6.09 -10.50
CA GLY A 257 -5.75 6.16 -9.41
C GLY A 257 -7.21 5.90 -9.82
N TRP A 258 -7.55 5.92 -11.11
CA TRP A 258 -8.95 5.70 -11.54
C TRP A 258 -9.40 4.25 -11.36
N SER A 259 -8.51 3.29 -11.61
CA SER A 259 -8.77 1.87 -11.39
C SER A 259 -9.00 1.57 -9.90
N SER A 260 -8.44 2.38 -8.99
CA SER A 260 -8.73 2.30 -7.55
C SER A 260 -10.20 2.49 -7.22
N PHE A 261 -11.00 3.09 -8.11
CA PHE A 261 -12.44 3.29 -7.93
C PHE A 261 -13.28 2.48 -8.94
N GLY A 262 -12.68 1.51 -9.63
CA GLY A 262 -13.37 0.74 -10.67
C GLY A 262 -13.76 1.58 -11.89
N MET A 263 -13.04 2.69 -12.13
CA MET A 263 -13.28 3.59 -13.25
C MET A 263 -12.16 3.47 -14.28
N GLN A 264 -12.47 3.71 -15.55
CA GLN A 264 -11.46 3.87 -16.59
C GLN A 264 -10.83 5.26 -16.48
N SER A 265 -9.51 5.33 -16.62
CA SER A 265 -8.79 6.61 -16.62
C SER A 265 -9.23 7.48 -17.81
N PRO A 266 -9.32 8.81 -17.63
CA PRO A 266 -9.63 9.71 -18.74
C PRO A 266 -8.54 9.61 -19.82
N PRO A 267 -8.89 9.84 -21.10
CA PRO A 267 -7.91 9.82 -22.19
C PRO A 267 -6.77 10.79 -21.88
N ASN A 268 -5.53 10.32 -21.95
CA ASN A 268 -4.35 11.16 -21.80
C ASN A 268 -3.71 11.38 -23.18
N PRO A 269 -3.82 12.59 -23.77
CA PRO A 269 -3.33 12.87 -25.13
C PRO A 269 -1.84 12.59 -25.32
N HIS A 270 -1.03 12.76 -24.26
CA HIS A 270 0.41 12.49 -24.31
C HIS A 270 0.68 10.99 -24.37
N LEU A 271 0.05 10.20 -23.49
CA LEU A 271 0.11 8.73 -23.52
C LEU A 271 -0.43 8.14 -24.83
N GLU A 272 -1.50 8.71 -25.37
CA GLU A 272 -2.06 8.30 -26.67
C GLU A 272 -1.15 8.67 -27.83
N SER A 273 -0.41 9.79 -27.73
CA SER A 273 0.63 10.15 -28.71
C SER A 273 1.85 9.22 -28.64
N LEU A 274 2.26 8.80 -27.43
CA LEU A 274 3.34 7.84 -27.21
C LEU A 274 2.98 6.44 -27.70
N LYS A 275 1.75 5.98 -27.43
CA LYS A 275 1.23 4.72 -28.00
C LYS A 275 1.21 4.77 -29.53
N LYS A 276 0.79 5.90 -30.12
CA LYS A 276 0.83 6.09 -31.58
C LYS A 276 2.24 6.10 -32.14
N SER A 277 3.22 6.68 -31.46
CA SER A 277 4.62 6.66 -31.89
C SER A 277 5.28 5.29 -31.72
N MET A 278 4.87 4.51 -30.70
CA MET A 278 5.32 3.13 -30.51
C MET A 278 4.71 2.16 -31.53
N LEU A 279 3.46 2.40 -31.95
CA LEU A 279 2.76 1.60 -32.98
C LEU A 279 3.16 1.97 -34.41
N ASN A 280 3.77 3.15 -34.63
CA ASN A 280 4.32 3.57 -35.91
C ASN A 280 5.77 4.07 -35.72
N PRO A 281 6.76 3.16 -35.62
CA PRO A 281 8.15 3.56 -35.76
C PRO A 281 8.33 4.03 -37.20
N ALA A 282 8.33 5.35 -37.42
CA ALA A 282 8.57 5.91 -38.74
C ALA A 282 9.90 5.38 -39.28
N HIS A 283 9.86 4.78 -40.48
CA HIS A 283 11.04 4.55 -41.31
C HIS A 283 11.71 5.90 -41.59
N GLY A 284 12.68 6.24 -40.75
CA GLY A 284 13.57 7.38 -40.93
C GLY A 284 14.92 6.90 -41.40
N ASN A 285 15.01 6.50 -42.67
CA ASN A 285 16.25 6.57 -43.44
C ASN A 285 15.85 6.56 -44.91
N ASP A 286 15.71 7.75 -45.47
CA ASP A 286 15.95 8.04 -46.88
C ASP A 286 15.96 9.56 -47.04
N LYS A 287 17.16 10.13 -47.03
CA LYS A 287 17.53 11.23 -47.93
C LYS A 287 19.01 11.13 -48.26
N GLU A 288 19.27 10.67 -49.48
CA GLU A 288 20.41 11.07 -50.30
C GLU A 288 20.47 12.61 -50.36
N ASP A 289 21.66 13.16 -50.04
CA ASP A 289 22.50 13.97 -50.94
C ASP A 289 23.86 14.24 -50.25
#